data_AF-A0A8J9YTF6-F1
#
_entry.id   AF-A0A8J9YTF6-F1
#
_cell.length_a   1.000
_cell.length_b   1.000
_cell.length_c   1.000
_cell.angle_alpha   90.00
_cell.angle_beta   90.00
_cell.angle_gamma   90.00
#
_symmetry.space_group_name_H-M   'P 1'
#
loop_
_entity.id
_entity.type
_entity.pdbx_description
1 polymer ?
#
loop_
_entity_poly.entity_id
_entity_poly.type
_entity_poly.pdbx_seq_one_letter_code
_entity_poly.pdbx_strand_id
1 'polypeptide(L)'
;MPVQVPEVSTGNYPNLPTTSELHGITLQDDPEGVHKELFDAYVCYCKQDRDFVIQMVERLESSQSGPSGRRLKLCIDDRDLLPGTAYLTVTAELIENRCKRMIVVLSPEFLDSPECDFQTKYAMSLSPGAKKQRLIPVMYKQIEVPQLLRFVTVIDYVKEELKSWFWVRLSKALSRP
;
A
#
# COMPACT_ATOMS: atom_id res chain seq x y z
N MET A 1 -2.82 30.56 -38.40
CA MET A 1 -3.73 29.57 -37.81
C MET A 1 -2.93 28.75 -36.80
N PRO A 2 -3.41 28.49 -35.58
CA PRO A 2 -2.70 27.62 -34.65
C PRO A 2 -2.63 26.21 -35.25
N VAL A 3 -1.42 25.66 -35.30
CA VAL A 3 -1.15 24.32 -35.83
C VAL A 3 -1.69 23.30 -34.83
N GLN A 4 -2.75 22.59 -35.21
CA GLN A 4 -3.25 21.45 -34.44
C GLN A 4 -2.19 20.34 -34.50
N VAL A 5 -1.60 20.02 -33.35
CA VAL A 5 -0.76 18.83 -33.21
C VAL A 5 -1.65 17.58 -33.23
N PRO A 6 -1.20 16.47 -33.85
CA PRO A 6 -1.97 15.22 -33.86
C PRO A 6 -2.26 14.72 -32.45
N GLU A 7 -3.44 14.14 -32.23
CA GLU A 7 -3.75 13.39 -31.01
C GLU A 7 -2.70 12.30 -30.79
N VAL A 8 -2.11 12.29 -29.60
CA VAL A 8 -1.11 11.30 -29.24
C VAL A 8 -1.83 9.99 -28.94
N SER A 9 -1.79 9.05 -29.89
CA SER A 9 -2.15 7.66 -29.62
C SER A 9 -1.28 7.12 -28.49
N THR A 10 -1.92 6.56 -27.46
CA THR A 10 -1.31 6.00 -26.25
C THR A 10 -0.30 4.86 -26.51
N GLY A 11 -0.18 4.38 -27.75
CA GLY A 11 0.68 3.25 -28.15
C GLY A 11 2.15 3.56 -28.42
N ASN A 12 2.60 4.81 -28.37
CA ASN A 12 3.97 5.19 -28.82
C ASN A 12 4.91 5.66 -27.68
N TYR A 13 4.62 5.36 -26.42
CA TYR A 13 5.57 5.57 -25.32
C TYR A 13 6.34 4.28 -25.04
N PRO A 14 7.59 4.12 -25.52
CA PRO A 14 8.35 2.87 -25.40
C PRO A 14 8.73 2.48 -23.96
N ASN A 15 8.36 3.28 -22.96
CA ASN A 15 8.67 3.07 -21.55
C ASN A 15 7.42 3.06 -20.64
N LEU A 16 6.21 3.07 -21.21
CA LEU A 16 5.01 2.88 -20.42
C LEU A 16 4.74 1.37 -20.34
N PRO A 17 4.67 0.77 -19.15
CA PRO A 17 4.44 -0.67 -19.03
C PRO A 17 3.15 -1.03 -19.75
N THR A 18 3.24 -2.05 -20.60
CA THR A 18 2.09 -2.48 -21.39
C THR A 18 1.11 -3.17 -20.45
N THR A 19 -0.21 -3.06 -20.66
CA THR A 19 -1.22 -3.75 -19.84
C THR A 19 -0.97 -5.26 -19.72
N SER A 20 -0.25 -5.86 -20.68
CA SER A 20 0.20 -7.26 -20.64
C SER A 20 1.20 -7.60 -19.54
N GLU A 21 2.07 -6.66 -19.14
CA GLU A 21 3.14 -6.87 -18.14
C GLU A 21 2.63 -6.78 -16.69
N LEU A 22 1.37 -6.39 -16.51
CA LEU A 22 0.67 -6.29 -15.22
C LEU A 22 -0.27 -7.48 -14.95
N HIS A 23 -0.24 -8.52 -15.80
CA HIS A 23 -0.89 -9.80 -15.53
C HIS A 23 -0.01 -10.68 -14.65
N GLY A 24 -0.62 -11.42 -13.72
CA GLY A 24 0.12 -12.37 -12.89
C GLY A 24 1.11 -11.68 -11.93
N ILE A 25 0.84 -10.44 -11.50
CA ILE A 25 1.78 -9.71 -10.64
C ILE A 25 1.72 -10.19 -9.18
N THR A 26 0.69 -10.94 -8.82
CA THR A 26 0.55 -11.60 -7.52
C THR A 26 0.37 -13.11 -7.64
N LEU A 27 0.65 -13.84 -6.56
CA LEU A 27 0.58 -15.31 -6.55
C LEU A 27 -0.82 -15.89 -6.83
N GLN A 28 -1.90 -15.13 -6.58
CA GLN A 28 -3.28 -15.57 -6.83
C GLN A 28 -3.95 -14.83 -8.00
N ASP A 29 -3.20 -14.05 -8.79
CA ASP A 29 -3.71 -13.49 -10.04
C ASP A 29 -4.04 -14.65 -11.02
N ASP A 30 -5.14 -14.50 -11.76
CA ASP A 30 -5.51 -15.46 -12.82
C ASP A 30 -4.42 -15.46 -13.92
N PRO A 31 -3.88 -16.64 -14.31
CA PRO A 31 -2.89 -16.72 -15.39
C PRO A 31 -3.40 -16.17 -16.73
N GLU A 32 -4.72 -16.16 -16.96
CA GLU A 32 -5.34 -15.58 -18.15
C GLU A 32 -5.67 -14.08 -17.99
N GLY A 33 -5.42 -13.49 -16.81
CA GLY A 33 -5.58 -12.07 -16.54
C GLY A 33 -7.03 -11.57 -16.39
N VAL A 34 -8.01 -12.48 -16.42
CA VAL A 34 -9.45 -12.14 -16.38
C VAL A 34 -9.86 -11.64 -15.00
N HIS A 35 -9.33 -12.26 -13.94
CA HIS A 35 -9.56 -11.85 -12.57
C HIS A 35 -8.29 -11.35 -11.90
N LYS A 36 -8.34 -10.07 -11.54
CA LYS A 36 -7.31 -9.37 -10.78
C LYS A 36 -7.51 -9.60 -9.29
N GLU A 37 -6.47 -10.06 -8.60
CA GLU A 37 -6.43 -10.11 -7.15
C GLU A 37 -6.50 -8.68 -6.57
N LEU A 38 -7.42 -8.48 -5.62
CA LEU A 38 -7.65 -7.20 -4.96
C LEU A 38 -7.44 -7.34 -3.45
N PHE A 39 -6.99 -6.25 -2.83
CA PHE A 39 -6.65 -6.19 -1.41
C PHE A 39 -7.31 -5.00 -0.73
N ASP A 40 -7.54 -5.12 0.58
CA ASP A 40 -8.02 -4.01 1.41
C ASP A 40 -6.92 -3.00 1.65
N ALA A 41 -5.68 -3.45 1.85
CA ALA A 41 -4.54 -2.56 1.85
C ALA A 41 -3.23 -3.22 1.41
N TYR A 42 -2.37 -2.40 0.82
CA TYR A 42 -0.95 -2.67 0.66
C TYR A 42 -0.19 -2.24 1.92
N VAL A 43 0.80 -3.01 2.36
CA VAL A 43 1.66 -2.64 3.49
C VAL A 43 3.03 -2.24 2.96
N CYS A 44 3.41 -0.99 3.22
CA CYS A 44 4.73 -0.45 2.92
C CYS A 44 5.56 -0.41 4.20
N TYR A 45 6.69 -1.11 4.18
CA TYR A 45 7.54 -1.34 5.34
C TYR A 45 8.97 -1.64 4.90
N CYS A 46 9.94 -1.47 5.80
CA CYS A 46 11.31 -1.91 5.57
C CYS A 46 11.48 -3.38 5.91
N LYS A 47 12.38 -4.07 5.20
CA LYS A 47 12.67 -5.50 5.41
C LYS A 47 13.05 -5.83 6.85
N GLN A 48 13.65 -4.88 7.57
CA GLN A 48 14.03 -5.00 8.99
C GLN A 48 12.81 -5.10 9.92
N ASP A 49 11.64 -4.60 9.50
CA ASP A 49 10.40 -4.62 10.28
C ASP A 49 9.44 -5.74 9.86
N ARG A 50 9.92 -6.65 9.00
CA ARG A 50 9.15 -7.77 8.43
C ARG A 50 8.45 -8.62 9.49
N ASP A 51 9.13 -8.96 10.58
CA ASP A 51 8.56 -9.83 11.61
C ASP A 51 7.34 -9.20 12.30
N PHE A 52 7.36 -7.89 12.51
CA PHE A 52 6.21 -7.15 13.00
C PHE A 52 5.08 -7.13 11.97
N VAL A 53 5.41 -6.91 10.70
CA VAL A 53 4.42 -6.87 9.62
C VAL A 53 3.72 -8.20 9.42
N ILE A 54 4.44 -9.32 9.48
CA ILE A 54 3.84 -10.67 9.40
C ILE A 54 2.84 -10.86 10.54
N GLN A 55 3.23 -10.56 11.79
CA GLN A 55 2.33 -10.65 12.94
C GLN A 55 1.10 -9.74 12.79
N MET A 56 1.30 -8.53 12.26
CA MET A 56 0.22 -7.58 12.01
C MET A 56 -0.77 -8.12 10.97
N VAL A 57 -0.25 -8.66 9.86
CA VAL A 57 -1.05 -9.24 8.78
C VAL A 57 -1.83 -10.46 9.28
N GLU A 58 -1.15 -11.42 9.91
CA GLU A 58 -1.80 -12.62 10.47
C GLU A 58 -2.94 -12.26 11.42
N ARG A 59 -2.70 -11.28 12.30
CA ARG A 59 -3.71 -10.85 13.27
C ARG A 59 -4.89 -10.15 12.62
N LEU A 60 -4.68 -9.34 11.57
CA LEU A 60 -5.75 -8.62 10.86
C LEU A 60 -6.53 -9.50 9.87
N GLU A 61 -5.87 -10.50 9.27
CA GLU A 61 -6.49 -11.46 8.35
C GLU A 61 -7.15 -12.65 9.07
N SER A 62 -6.89 -12.81 10.37
CA SER A 62 -7.59 -13.78 11.22
C SER A 62 -9.08 -13.42 11.32
N SER A 63 -9.96 -14.43 11.19
CA SER A 63 -11.42 -14.27 11.02
C SER A 63 -12.19 -13.64 12.19
N GLN A 64 -11.51 -13.15 13.24
CA GLN A 64 -12.14 -12.62 14.47
C GLN A 64 -11.71 -11.20 14.86
N SER A 65 -10.91 -10.50 14.07
CA SER A 65 -10.32 -9.21 14.47
C SER A 65 -10.99 -7.97 13.85
N GLY A 66 -11.99 -8.13 12.99
CA GLY A 66 -12.72 -7.03 12.36
C GLY A 66 -14.03 -6.66 13.09
N PRO A 67 -14.36 -5.37 13.25
CA PRO A 67 -15.61 -4.93 13.89
C PRO A 67 -16.90 -5.31 13.11
N SER A 68 -16.75 -5.83 11.89
CA SER A 68 -17.84 -6.22 10.98
C SER A 68 -17.83 -7.72 10.63
N GLY A 69 -16.96 -8.53 11.24
CA GLY A 69 -16.84 -9.97 10.93
C GLY A 69 -16.30 -10.29 9.53
N ARG A 70 -15.94 -9.27 8.74
CA ARG A 70 -15.31 -9.43 7.43
C ARG A 70 -13.83 -9.72 7.58
N ARG A 71 -13.35 -10.73 6.88
CA ARG A 71 -11.92 -11.02 6.75
C ARG A 71 -11.24 -9.92 5.91
N LEU A 72 -10.26 -9.24 6.49
CA LEU A 72 -9.40 -8.32 5.75
C LEU A 72 -8.43 -9.12 4.88
N LYS A 73 -8.05 -8.58 3.73
CA LYS A 73 -7.00 -9.12 2.87
C LYS A 73 -5.92 -8.06 2.67
N LEU A 74 -4.71 -8.32 3.13
CA LEU A 74 -3.57 -7.39 3.06
C LEU A 74 -2.54 -7.91 2.06
N CYS A 75 -1.86 -6.98 1.38
CA CYS A 75 -0.79 -7.29 0.43
C CYS A 75 0.56 -6.92 1.05
N ILE A 76 1.49 -7.88 1.10
CA ILE A 76 2.91 -7.64 1.40
C ILE A 76 3.77 -8.17 0.25
N ASP A 77 4.83 -7.44 -0.08
CA ASP A 77 5.75 -7.77 -1.18
C ASP A 77 6.41 -9.14 -1.03
N ASP A 78 6.87 -9.48 0.16
CA ASP A 78 7.55 -10.75 0.45
C ASP A 78 6.67 -12.01 0.31
N ARG A 79 5.34 -11.86 0.31
CA ARG A 79 4.38 -12.99 0.28
C ARG A 79 3.56 -13.02 -0.99
N ASP A 80 3.05 -11.86 -1.41
CA ASP A 80 1.96 -11.82 -2.38
C ASP A 80 2.45 -11.50 -3.79
N LEU A 81 3.60 -10.84 -3.95
CA LEU A 81 4.13 -10.45 -5.26
C LEU A 81 4.87 -11.61 -5.93
N LEU A 82 4.68 -11.75 -7.24
CA LEU A 82 5.39 -12.75 -8.03
C LEU A 82 6.84 -12.27 -8.34
N PRO A 83 7.88 -13.06 -7.99
CA PRO A 83 9.26 -12.72 -8.32
C PRO A 83 9.50 -12.65 -9.85
N GLY A 84 10.48 -11.83 -10.26
CA GLY A 84 10.83 -11.65 -11.68
C GLY A 84 10.04 -10.53 -12.38
N THR A 85 9.14 -9.86 -11.67
CA THR A 85 8.40 -8.69 -12.14
C THR A 85 9.14 -7.38 -11.82
N ALA A 86 8.80 -6.30 -12.54
CA ALA A 86 9.36 -4.98 -12.28
C ALA A 86 8.77 -4.38 -10.99
N TYR A 87 9.52 -4.48 -9.87
CA TYR A 87 9.04 -4.13 -8.53
C TYR A 87 8.37 -2.76 -8.42
N LEU A 88 8.98 -1.70 -8.96
CA LEU A 88 8.41 -0.34 -8.90
C LEU A 88 7.10 -0.22 -9.67
N THR A 89 7.00 -0.88 -10.83
CA THR A 89 5.79 -0.92 -11.65
C THR A 89 4.67 -1.68 -10.96
N VAL A 90 4.99 -2.85 -10.38
CA VAL A 90 4.02 -3.69 -9.66
C VAL A 90 3.52 -3.00 -8.39
N THR A 91 4.42 -2.40 -7.60
CA THR A 91 4.03 -1.68 -6.39
C THR A 91 3.21 -0.44 -6.70
N ALA A 92 3.49 0.27 -7.80
CA ALA A 92 2.64 1.35 -8.28
C ALA A 92 1.22 0.86 -8.65
N GLU A 93 1.10 -0.22 -9.43
CA GLU A 93 -0.21 -0.83 -9.78
C GLU A 93 -0.97 -1.31 -8.53
N LEU A 94 -0.28 -1.90 -7.56
CA LEU A 94 -0.88 -2.33 -6.28
C LEU A 94 -1.42 -1.12 -5.50
N ILE A 95 -0.61 -0.07 -5.37
CA ILE A 95 -0.96 1.16 -4.67
C ILE A 95 -2.09 1.90 -5.39
N GLU A 96 -2.12 1.93 -6.71
CA GLU A 96 -3.10 2.71 -7.48
C GLU A 96 -4.42 1.96 -7.67
N ASN A 97 -4.36 0.70 -8.11
CA ASN A 97 -5.50 0.00 -8.70
C ASN A 97 -5.93 -1.27 -7.94
N ARG A 98 -5.02 -1.96 -7.25
CA ARG A 98 -5.36 -3.24 -6.58
C ARG A 98 -5.72 -3.10 -5.10
N CYS A 99 -5.24 -2.06 -4.43
CA CYS A 99 -5.40 -1.90 -2.98
C CYS A 99 -6.24 -0.66 -2.62
N LYS A 100 -7.25 -0.79 -1.76
CA LYS A 100 -8.07 0.36 -1.37
C LYS A 100 -7.31 1.35 -0.50
N ARG A 101 -6.45 0.86 0.38
CA ARG A 101 -5.61 1.66 1.29
C ARG A 101 -4.15 1.25 1.23
N MET A 102 -3.30 2.05 1.86
CA MET A 102 -1.90 1.74 2.07
C MET A 102 -1.55 1.98 3.53
N ILE A 103 -1.06 0.95 4.20
CA ILE A 103 -0.48 1.03 5.55
C ILE A 103 0.98 1.41 5.40
N VAL A 104 1.43 2.42 6.12
CA VAL A 104 2.83 2.86 6.13
C VAL A 104 3.42 2.57 7.50
N VAL A 105 4.31 1.58 7.59
CA VAL A 105 4.93 1.17 8.85
C VAL A 105 6.16 2.03 9.10
N LEU A 106 6.02 2.94 10.05
CA LEU A 106 7.02 3.93 10.40
C LEU A 106 8.03 3.37 11.42
N SER A 107 9.29 3.42 11.03
CA SER A 107 10.49 3.06 11.80
C SER A 107 11.68 3.94 11.38
N PRO A 108 12.80 3.97 12.12
CA PRO A 108 14.01 4.66 11.66
C PRO A 108 14.46 4.16 10.29
N GLU A 109 14.44 2.84 10.09
CA GLU A 109 14.84 2.21 8.83
C GLU A 109 13.93 2.59 7.67
N PHE A 110 12.63 2.84 7.94
CA PHE A 110 11.68 3.34 6.95
C PHE A 110 12.09 4.68 6.35
N LEU A 111 12.64 5.58 7.17
CA LEU A 111 13.03 6.93 6.73
C LEU A 111 14.21 6.91 5.75
N ASP A 112 15.04 5.87 5.82
CA ASP A 112 16.24 5.71 5.01
C ASP A 112 16.01 4.85 3.75
N SER A 113 14.83 4.23 3.59
CA SER A 113 14.53 3.38 2.43
C SER A 113 14.03 4.20 1.22
N PRO A 114 14.76 4.20 0.09
CA PRO A 114 14.32 4.89 -1.12
C PRO A 114 13.06 4.25 -1.73
N GLU A 115 12.86 2.95 -1.57
CA GLU A 115 11.65 2.26 -2.03
C GLU A 115 10.42 2.73 -1.24
N CYS A 116 10.54 2.81 0.09
CA CYS A 116 9.47 3.28 0.96
C CYS A 116 9.11 4.76 0.69
N ASP A 117 10.14 5.60 0.48
CA ASP A 117 9.99 7.00 0.10
C ASP A 117 9.26 7.16 -1.23
N PHE A 118 9.67 6.40 -2.26
CA PHE A 118 9.02 6.39 -3.57
C PHE A 118 7.54 5.97 -3.45
N GLN A 119 7.25 4.83 -2.82
CA GLN A 119 5.91 4.31 -2.67
C GLN A 119 4.99 5.30 -1.93
N THR A 120 5.50 5.92 -0.86
CA THR A 120 4.74 6.90 -0.06
C THR A 120 4.44 8.16 -0.86
N LYS A 121 5.44 8.71 -1.56
CA LYS A 121 5.27 9.89 -2.42
C LYS A 121 4.29 9.62 -3.57
N TYR A 122 4.39 8.45 -4.19
CA TYR A 122 3.47 8.03 -5.24
C TYR A 122 2.04 7.90 -4.72
N ALA A 123 1.83 7.23 -3.58
CA ALA A 123 0.50 7.12 -2.98
C ALA A 123 -0.12 8.50 -2.65
N MET A 124 0.71 9.47 -2.25
CA MET A 124 0.24 10.83 -2.00
C MET A 124 -0.10 11.62 -3.26
N SER A 125 0.65 11.43 -4.34
CA SER A 125 0.38 12.11 -5.61
C SER A 125 -0.96 11.67 -6.21
N LEU A 126 -1.38 10.42 -5.96
CA LEU A 126 -2.69 9.89 -6.38
C LEU A 126 -3.88 10.50 -5.62
N SER A 127 -3.67 11.20 -4.51
CA SER A 127 -4.74 11.85 -3.75
C SER A 127 -4.32 13.19 -3.16
N PRO A 128 -4.08 14.21 -4.02
CA PRO A 128 -3.65 15.53 -3.57
C PRO A 128 -4.68 16.13 -2.60
N GLY A 129 -4.20 16.61 -1.45
CA GLY A 129 -5.04 17.22 -0.42
C GLY A 129 -5.81 16.22 0.46
N ALA A 130 -5.40 14.96 0.52
CA ALA A 130 -5.97 13.93 1.40
C ALA A 130 -7.49 13.70 1.22
N LYS A 131 -8.04 14.06 0.05
CA LYS A 131 -9.48 13.90 -0.28
C LYS A 131 -9.93 12.45 -0.17
N LYS A 132 -9.03 11.51 -0.48
CA LYS A 132 -9.16 10.09 -0.18
C LYS A 132 -8.17 9.78 0.93
N GLN A 133 -8.66 9.50 2.14
CA GLN A 133 -7.86 9.11 3.31
C GLN A 133 -7.28 7.69 3.11
N ARG A 134 -6.38 7.56 2.13
CA ARG A 134 -5.89 6.28 1.62
C ARG A 134 -4.70 5.74 2.42
N LEU A 135 -3.88 6.64 2.96
CA LEU A 135 -2.72 6.33 3.77
C LEU A 135 -3.09 6.17 5.24
N ILE A 136 -2.59 5.10 5.86
CA ILE A 136 -2.71 4.84 7.29
C ILE A 136 -1.29 4.65 7.86
N PRO A 137 -0.67 5.71 8.39
CA PRO A 137 0.63 5.59 9.04
C PRO A 137 0.48 4.85 10.37
N VAL A 138 1.35 3.86 10.59
CA VAL A 138 1.49 3.09 11.82
C VAL A 138 2.87 3.35 12.40
N MET A 139 2.95 4.02 13.54
CA MET A 139 4.21 4.24 14.24
C MET A 139 4.57 3.00 15.05
N TYR A 140 5.46 2.16 14.47
CA TYR A 140 5.93 0.93 15.09
C TYR A 140 7.09 1.18 16.07
N LYS A 141 8.04 2.03 15.66
CA LYS A 141 9.15 2.51 16.51
C LYS A 141 9.05 4.03 16.68
N GLN A 142 9.61 4.54 17.78
CA GLN A 142 9.57 5.97 18.06
C GLN A 142 10.40 6.73 17.02
N ILE A 143 9.73 7.53 16.20
CA ILE A 143 10.35 8.42 15.22
C ILE A 143 9.63 9.75 15.15
N GLU A 144 10.28 10.75 14.57
CA GLU A 144 9.60 11.94 14.09
C GLU A 144 8.82 11.60 12.81
N VAL A 145 7.53 11.93 12.80
CA VAL A 145 6.67 11.66 11.63
C VAL A 145 7.14 12.55 10.48
N PRO A 146 7.42 11.99 9.29
CA PRO A 146 7.79 12.78 8.11
C PRO A 146 6.78 13.88 7.84
N GLN A 147 7.27 15.06 7.42
CA GLN A 147 6.40 16.21 7.11
C GLN A 147 5.31 15.86 6.10
N LEU A 148 5.64 14.95 5.18
CA LEU A 148 4.75 14.41 4.17
C LEU A 148 3.50 13.75 4.78
N LEU A 149 3.62 13.13 5.95
CA LEU A 149 2.53 12.42 6.65
C LEU A 149 1.90 13.24 7.79
N ARG A 150 2.36 14.47 8.06
CA ARG A 150 1.90 15.32 9.18
C ARG A 150 0.39 15.56 9.20
N PHE A 151 -0.25 15.61 8.04
CA PHE A 151 -1.68 15.88 7.90
C PHE A 151 -2.55 14.62 7.93
N VAL A 152 -1.94 13.44 8.16
CA VAL A 152 -2.62 12.16 8.25
C VAL A 152 -2.60 11.68 9.70
N THR A 153 -3.71 11.13 10.18
CA THR A 153 -3.77 10.57 11.54
C THR A 153 -2.90 9.32 11.64
N VAL A 154 -1.92 9.36 12.54
CA VAL A 154 -1.03 8.24 12.83
C VAL A 154 -1.64 7.33 13.90
N ILE A 155 -1.51 6.02 13.73
CA ILE A 155 -1.81 5.03 14.76
C ILE A 155 -0.51 4.68 15.48
N ASP A 156 -0.43 5.01 16.76
CA ASP A 156 0.77 4.85 17.59
C ASP A 156 0.76 3.46 18.25
N TYR A 157 1.74 2.61 17.92
CA TYR A 157 1.96 1.30 18.54
C TYR A 157 3.04 1.33 19.63
N VAL A 158 3.82 2.41 19.72
CA VAL A 158 4.91 2.56 20.69
C VAL A 158 4.33 2.77 22.09
N LYS A 159 3.26 3.55 22.20
CA LYS A 159 2.61 3.85 23.49
C LYS A 159 1.80 2.66 24.01
N GLU A 160 2.24 2.11 25.14
CA GLU A 160 1.61 0.97 25.80
C GLU A 160 0.11 1.18 26.06
N GLU A 161 -0.27 2.38 26.51
CA GLU A 161 -1.67 2.77 26.77
C GLU A 161 -2.58 2.64 25.54
N LEU A 162 -2.02 2.82 24.33
CA LEU A 162 -2.76 2.80 23.07
C LEU A 162 -2.73 1.43 22.39
N LYS A 163 -1.85 0.51 22.79
CA LYS A 163 -1.73 -0.84 22.19
C LYS A 163 -3.02 -1.65 22.28
N SER A 164 -3.78 -1.48 23.36
CA SER A 164 -5.09 -2.12 23.54
C SER A 164 -6.09 -1.74 22.44
N TRP A 165 -6.06 -0.48 21.98
CA TRP A 165 -6.93 0.05 20.94
C TRP A 165 -6.33 -0.03 19.53
N PHE A 166 -5.03 -0.28 19.42
CA PHE A 166 -4.30 -0.30 18.15
C PHE A 166 -4.99 -1.17 17.09
N TRP A 167 -5.23 -2.44 17.41
CA TRP A 167 -5.81 -3.41 16.48
C TRP A 167 -7.23 -3.05 16.06
N VAL A 168 -8.04 -2.56 16.99
CA VAL A 168 -9.42 -2.13 16.74
C VAL A 168 -9.43 -0.88 15.86
N ARG A 169 -8.53 0.07 16.10
CA ARG A 169 -8.41 1.29 15.29
C ARG A 169 -7.92 0.99 13.88
N LEU A 170 -6.90 0.14 13.75
CA LEU A 170 -6.33 -0.23 12.46
C LEU A 170 -7.33 -1.04 11.61
N SER A 171 -7.95 -2.08 12.18
CA SER A 171 -8.98 -2.87 11.46
C SER A 171 -10.18 -2.01 11.03
N LYS A 172 -10.65 -1.10 11.89
CA LYS A 172 -11.73 -0.16 11.55
C LYS A 172 -11.31 0.83 10.48
N ALA A 173 -10.07 1.35 10.56
CA ALA A 173 -9.53 2.25 9.55
C ALA A 173 -9.44 1.56 8.19
N LEU A 174 -9.10 0.27 8.13
CA LEU A 174 -9.06 -0.55 6.91
C LEU A 174 -10.43 -0.95 6.38
N SER A 175 -11.43 -1.06 7.24
CA SER A 175 -12.78 -1.50 6.85
C SER A 175 -13.66 -0.40 6.27
N ARG A 176 -13.28 0.87 6.40
CA ARG A 176 -14.02 1.99 5.81
C ARG A 176 -14.03 1.89 4.28
N PRO A 177 -15.10 2.31 3.58
CA PRO A 177 -15.11 2.36 2.11
C PRO A 177 -14.05 3.31 1.56
#